data_AF-A0A533S5N0-F1
#
_entry.id   AF-A0A533S5N0-F1
#
_cell.length_a   1.000
_cell.length_b   1.000
_cell.length_c   1.000
_cell.angle_alpha   90.00
_cell.angle_beta   90.00
_cell.angle_gamma   90.00
#
_symmetry.space_group_name_H-M   'P 1'
#
loop_
_entity.id
_entity.type
_entity.pdbx_description
1 polymer ?
#
loop_
_entity_poly.entity_id
_entity_poly.type
_entity_poly.pdbx_seq_one_letter_code
_entity_poly.pdbx_strand_id
1 'polypeptide(L)'
;MDCAAKFEKDVAAIPGVARASLNFGAAKLTVEGRFDPAEISRAGARHDITTRPEGQQAEETRTFGQKYRNIIVSGLAGFAALTGWLLELAGAPAALTVGFYLTAMLVGGFSTARKAFYSLQQLNFDMNVLMTAAVTGAALIGEWSEGAVVAFLYSVSNTLEAYTMEKARQSIRELMDIAPREALVRRNGTETLMPVDEVRVGD
;
A
#
# COMPACT_ATOMS: atom_id res chain seq x y z
N MET A 1 8.99 -8.67 -1.28
CA MET A 1 9.58 -9.06 0.02
C MET A 1 10.84 -8.26 0.37
N ASP A 2 11.58 -7.73 -0.61
CA ASP A 2 12.86 -7.03 -0.39
C ASP A 2 12.75 -5.60 0.17
N CYS A 3 11.66 -4.86 -0.10
CA CYS A 3 11.44 -3.49 0.43
C CYS A 3 11.41 -3.45 1.97
N ALA A 4 11.04 -4.57 2.54
CA ALA A 4 10.64 -4.71 3.92
C ALA A 4 11.90 -4.94 4.79
N ALA A 5 12.81 -5.80 4.32
CA ALA A 5 14.15 -5.94 4.86
C ALA A 5 15.03 -4.69 4.62
N LYS A 6 14.89 -4.03 3.46
CA LYS A 6 15.56 -2.74 3.19
C LYS A 6 15.12 -1.66 4.18
N PHE A 7 13.81 -1.55 4.42
CA PHE A 7 13.30 -0.58 5.38
C PHE A 7 13.76 -0.87 6.81
N GLU A 8 13.76 -2.13 7.25
CA GLU A 8 14.32 -2.51 8.56
C GLU A 8 15.79 -2.10 8.69
N LYS A 9 16.59 -2.34 7.66
CA LYS A 9 18.00 -1.96 7.62
C LYS A 9 18.21 -0.45 7.63
N ASP A 10 17.38 0.30 6.91
CA ASP A 10 17.41 1.77 6.89
C ASP A 10 17.06 2.35 8.26
N VAL A 11 16.08 1.79 8.97
CA VAL A 11 15.70 2.21 10.33
C VAL A 11 16.79 1.84 11.33
N ALA A 12 17.41 0.66 11.21
CA ALA A 12 18.52 0.25 12.07
C ALA A 12 19.77 1.15 11.93
N ALA A 13 19.92 1.84 10.79
CA ALA A 13 21.02 2.78 10.56
C ALA A 13 20.79 4.18 11.16
N ILE A 14 19.61 4.45 11.74
CA ILE A 14 19.28 5.75 12.33
C ILE A 14 20.06 5.93 13.66
N PRO A 15 20.70 7.09 13.89
CA PRO A 15 21.40 7.36 15.14
C PRO A 15 20.48 7.22 16.36
N GLY A 16 20.90 6.41 17.34
CA GLY A 16 20.15 6.20 18.58
C GLY A 16 19.16 5.03 18.55
N VAL A 17 19.01 4.33 17.42
CA VAL A 17 18.31 3.04 17.35
C VAL A 17 19.27 1.93 17.78
N ALA A 18 18.92 1.21 18.84
CA ALA A 18 19.65 0.04 19.34
C ALA A 18 19.25 -1.24 18.60
N ARG A 19 17.95 -1.38 18.31
CA ARG A 19 17.40 -2.51 17.56
C ARG A 19 16.17 -2.08 16.79
N ALA A 20 16.08 -2.52 15.53
CA ALA A 20 14.86 -2.42 14.73
C ALA A 20 14.47 -3.83 14.28
N SER A 21 13.19 -4.18 14.44
CA SER A 21 12.65 -5.47 14.01
C SER A 21 11.29 -5.23 13.38
N LEU A 22 11.11 -5.67 12.13
CA LEU A 22 9.87 -5.46 11.39
C LEU A 22 9.10 -6.78 11.25
N ASN A 23 7.91 -6.84 11.84
CA ASN A 23 6.98 -7.93 11.62
C ASN A 23 6.08 -7.61 10.42
N PHE A 24 6.40 -8.19 9.26
CA PHE A 24 5.67 -7.98 8.01
C PHE A 24 4.22 -8.45 8.06
N GLY A 25 3.95 -9.57 8.75
CA GLY A 25 2.61 -10.10 8.89
C GLY A 25 1.71 -9.18 9.72
N ALA A 26 2.26 -8.64 10.80
CA ALA A 26 1.59 -7.69 11.68
C ALA A 26 1.50 -6.26 11.12
N ALA A 27 2.38 -5.91 10.17
CA ALA A 27 2.72 -4.53 9.81
C ALA A 27 3.14 -3.68 11.03
N LYS A 28 3.88 -4.28 11.96
CA LYS A 28 4.41 -3.61 13.16
C LYS A 28 5.93 -3.52 13.08
N LEU A 29 6.45 -2.31 13.28
CA LEU A 29 7.88 -2.04 13.40
C LEU A 29 8.18 -1.78 14.89
N THR A 30 8.98 -2.66 15.50
CA THR A 30 9.46 -2.47 16.86
C THR A 30 10.84 -1.83 16.80
N VAL A 31 10.99 -0.65 17.40
CA VAL A 31 12.25 0.09 17.45
C VAL A 31 12.60 0.37 18.90
N GLU A 32 13.75 -0.12 19.32
CA GLU A 32 14.32 0.11 20.65
C GLU A 32 15.41 1.17 20.53
N GLY A 33 15.36 2.21 21.35
CA GLY A 33 16.38 3.26 21.36
C GLY A 33 15.87 4.64 21.75
N ARG A 34 16.76 5.64 21.67
CA ARG A 34 16.43 7.06 21.79
C ARG A 34 16.59 7.70 20.43
N PHE A 35 15.49 7.89 19.73
CA PHE A 35 15.43 8.43 18.38
C PHE A 35 14.29 9.44 18.26
N ASP A 36 14.35 10.30 17.25
CA ASP A 36 13.23 11.16 16.88
C ASP A 36 12.26 10.39 15.97
N PRO A 37 10.97 10.22 16.35
CA PRO A 37 9.96 9.59 15.49
C PRO A 37 9.84 10.22 14.09
N ALA A 38 10.22 11.49 13.92
CA ALA A 38 10.20 12.17 12.63
C ALA A 38 11.21 11.57 11.62
N GLU A 39 12.32 11.01 12.08
CA GLU A 39 13.32 10.39 11.19
C GLU A 39 12.83 9.07 10.62
N ILE A 40 12.12 8.27 11.42
CA ILE A 40 11.51 7.01 10.98
C ILE A 40 10.44 7.28 9.91
N SER A 41 9.60 8.31 10.10
CA SER A 41 8.56 8.65 9.12
C SER A 41 9.14 9.15 7.79
N ARG A 42 10.25 9.91 7.81
CA ARG A 42 10.98 10.31 6.59
C ARG A 42 11.62 9.11 5.89
N ALA A 43 12.19 8.18 6.64
CA ALA A 43 12.73 6.95 6.08
C ALA A 43 11.64 6.11 5.41
N GLY A 44 10.47 6.02 6.03
CA GLY A 44 9.31 5.33 5.48
C GLY A 44 8.79 5.97 4.19
N ALA A 45 8.69 7.30 4.15
CA ALA A 45 8.19 8.04 2.99
C ALA A 45 8.99 7.77 1.70
N ARG A 46 10.29 7.47 1.80
CA ARG A 46 11.13 7.09 0.64
C ARG A 46 10.73 5.75 0.03
N HIS A 47 10.08 4.90 0.82
CA HIS A 47 9.63 3.55 0.44
C HIS A 47 8.10 3.45 0.34
N ASP A 48 7.39 4.59 0.33
CA ASP A 48 5.92 4.64 0.37
C ASP A 48 5.32 3.97 1.62
N ILE A 49 6.10 3.95 2.73
CA ILE A 49 5.71 3.39 4.02
C ILE A 49 5.31 4.54 4.95
N THR A 50 4.05 4.51 5.40
CA THR A 50 3.56 5.44 6.44
C THR A 50 3.67 4.77 7.80
N THR A 51 4.54 5.27 8.67
CA THR A 51 4.67 4.78 10.05
C THR A 51 3.80 5.58 11.00
N ARG A 52 3.28 4.92 12.04
CA ARG A 52 2.48 5.55 13.11
C ARG A 52 2.87 4.95 14.46
N PRO A 53 2.94 5.76 15.54
CA PRO A 53 3.25 5.25 16.87
C PRO A 53 2.18 4.25 17.36
N GLU A 54 2.61 3.18 18.02
CA GLU A 54 1.71 2.22 18.67
C GLU A 54 1.04 2.90 19.89
N GLY A 55 -0.28 2.75 20.04
CA GLY A 55 -1.04 3.35 21.16
C GLY A 55 -1.78 4.65 20.83
N GLN A 56 -1.36 5.39 19.80
CA GLN A 56 -2.23 6.39 19.18
C GLN A 56 -3.17 5.66 18.21
N GLN A 57 -4.23 5.06 18.76
CA GLN A 57 -5.41 4.77 17.96
C GLN A 57 -5.93 6.11 17.45
N ALA A 58 -5.58 6.46 16.21
CA ALA A 58 -6.44 7.35 15.47
C ALA A 58 -7.81 6.70 15.53
N GLU A 59 -8.77 7.36 16.18
CA GLU A 59 -10.18 7.21 15.85
C GLU A 59 -10.25 6.96 14.34
N GLU A 60 -11.01 5.94 13.95
CA GLU A 60 -11.12 5.49 12.57
C GLU A 60 -11.87 6.52 11.71
N THR A 61 -11.52 7.81 11.78
CA THR A 61 -11.85 8.84 10.79
C THR A 61 -11.00 8.66 9.53
N ARG A 62 -10.84 7.42 9.06
CA ARG A 62 -10.64 7.20 7.63
C ARG A 62 -11.97 7.52 6.98
N THR A 63 -12.13 8.76 6.51
CA THR A 63 -13.26 9.12 5.66
C THR A 63 -13.39 8.07 4.57
N PHE A 64 -14.55 7.42 4.47
CA PHE A 64 -14.86 6.33 3.54
C PHE A 64 -14.22 6.56 2.15
N GLY A 65 -14.22 7.81 1.67
CA GLY A 65 -13.56 8.23 0.43
C GLY A 65 -12.07 7.88 0.28
N GLN A 66 -11.23 7.91 1.32
CA GLN A 66 -9.80 7.56 1.20
C GLN A 66 -9.58 6.05 1.03
N LYS A 67 -10.41 5.21 1.67
CA LYS A 67 -10.34 3.75 1.57
C LYS A 67 -10.75 3.27 0.18
N TYR A 68 -11.78 3.91 -0.39
CA TYR A 68 -12.27 3.57 -1.74
C TYR A 68 -11.63 4.39 -2.86
N ARG A 69 -10.77 5.39 -2.57
CA ARG A 69 -10.18 6.26 -3.60
C ARG A 69 -9.51 5.48 -4.72
N ASN A 70 -8.68 4.48 -4.39
CA ASN A 70 -7.98 3.69 -5.41
C ASN A 70 -8.96 2.83 -6.23
N ILE A 71 -10.01 2.29 -5.59
CA ILE A 71 -11.07 1.53 -6.26
C ILE A 71 -11.89 2.42 -7.19
N ILE A 72 -12.25 3.63 -6.74
CA ILE A 72 -13.00 4.63 -7.52
C ILE A 72 -12.15 5.11 -8.69
N VAL A 73 -10.87 5.39 -8.48
CA VAL A 73 -9.95 5.80 -9.56
C VAL A 73 -9.78 4.69 -10.59
N SER A 74 -9.56 3.44 -10.16
CA SER A 74 -9.48 2.29 -11.08
C SER A 74 -10.82 2.03 -11.79
N GLY A 75 -11.93 2.21 -11.10
CA GLY A 75 -13.28 2.06 -11.65
C GLY A 75 -13.60 3.16 -12.67
N LEU A 76 -13.21 4.40 -12.40
CA LEU A 76 -13.34 5.53 -13.32
C LEU A 76 -12.47 5.34 -14.56
N ALA A 77 -11.23 4.87 -14.40
CA ALA A 77 -10.36 4.54 -15.52
C ALA A 77 -10.93 3.42 -16.39
N GLY A 78 -11.44 2.36 -15.76
CA GLY A 78 -12.11 1.25 -16.47
C GLY A 78 -13.38 1.70 -17.19
N PHE A 79 -14.20 2.55 -16.54
CA PHE A 79 -15.38 3.13 -17.17
C PHE A 79 -14.99 3.98 -18.39
N ALA A 80 -13.99 4.85 -18.26
CA ALA A 80 -13.51 5.68 -19.36
C ALA A 80 -12.96 4.84 -20.54
N ALA A 81 -12.23 3.76 -20.26
CA ALA A 81 -11.72 2.84 -21.27
C ALA A 81 -12.86 2.12 -21.99
N LEU A 82 -13.86 1.61 -21.24
CA LEU A 82 -15.04 0.96 -21.79
C LEU A 82 -15.88 1.91 -22.64
N THR A 83 -16.07 3.16 -22.20
CA THR A 83 -16.79 4.16 -22.98
C THR A 83 -16.03 4.54 -24.25
N GLY A 84 -14.70 4.63 -24.19
CA GLY A 84 -13.86 4.84 -25.38
C GLY A 84 -14.04 3.73 -26.41
N TRP A 85 -14.00 2.47 -25.95
CA TRP A 85 -14.20 1.31 -26.81
C TRP A 85 -15.61 1.24 -27.42
N LEU A 86 -16.64 1.58 -26.65
CA LEU A 86 -18.02 1.61 -27.15
C LEU A 86 -18.24 2.73 -28.19
N LEU A 87 -17.62 3.89 -27.98
CA LEU A 87 -17.67 5.03 -28.90
C LEU A 87 -16.92 4.73 -30.21
N GLU A 88 -15.80 4.02 -30.13
CA GLU A 88 -15.07 3.53 -31.30
C GLU A 88 -15.95 2.61 -32.15
N LEU A 89 -16.63 1.65 -31.50
CA LEU A 89 -17.54 0.72 -32.17
C LEU A 89 -18.77 1.43 -32.77
N ALA A 90 -19.23 2.52 -32.15
CA ALA A 90 -20.33 3.34 -32.63
C ALA A 90 -19.93 4.29 -33.79
N GLY A 91 -18.66 4.32 -34.20
CA GLY A 91 -18.18 5.20 -35.27
C GLY A 91 -18.11 6.67 -34.87
N ALA A 92 -17.92 6.96 -33.57
CA ALA A 92 -17.78 8.31 -33.06
C ALA A 92 -16.52 9.01 -33.62
N PRO A 93 -16.45 10.36 -33.58
CA PRO A 93 -15.27 11.09 -34.06
C PRO A 93 -14.01 10.64 -33.34
N ALA A 94 -12.93 10.36 -34.09
CA ALA A 94 -11.66 9.88 -33.54
C ALA A 94 -11.12 10.75 -32.39
N ALA A 95 -11.31 12.06 -32.47
CA ALA A 95 -10.91 12.99 -31.40
C ALA A 95 -11.61 12.73 -30.06
N LEU A 96 -12.89 12.34 -30.09
CA LEU A 96 -13.67 12.03 -28.89
C LEU A 96 -13.18 10.72 -28.28
N THR A 97 -13.00 9.69 -29.12
CA THR A 97 -12.53 8.35 -28.72
C THR A 97 -11.14 8.40 -28.11
N VAL A 98 -10.21 9.10 -28.75
CA VAL A 98 -8.85 9.34 -28.23
C VAL A 98 -8.89 10.11 -26.91
N GLY A 99 -9.77 11.10 -26.78
CA GLY A 99 -9.96 11.82 -25.52
C GLY A 99 -10.36 10.92 -24.34
N PHE A 100 -11.27 9.96 -24.57
CA PHE A 100 -11.66 8.99 -23.56
C PHE A 100 -10.54 8.01 -23.21
N TYR A 101 -9.82 7.48 -24.21
CA TYR A 101 -8.68 6.60 -23.97
C TYR A 101 -7.54 7.29 -23.23
N LEU A 102 -7.23 8.53 -23.61
CA LEU A 102 -6.21 9.34 -22.94
C LEU A 102 -6.63 9.63 -21.49
N THR A 103 -7.90 9.93 -21.25
CA THR A 103 -8.43 10.08 -19.88
C THR A 103 -8.29 8.79 -19.07
N ALA A 104 -8.61 7.63 -19.67
CA ALA A 104 -8.45 6.33 -19.02
C ALA A 104 -6.99 6.02 -18.68
N MET A 105 -6.08 6.25 -19.63
CA MET A 105 -4.63 6.10 -19.45
C MET A 105 -4.09 7.01 -18.35
N LEU A 106 -4.52 8.28 -18.32
CA LEU A 106 -4.09 9.21 -17.27
C LEU A 106 -4.66 8.80 -15.92
N VAL A 107 -5.96 8.56 -15.80
CA VAL A 107 -6.58 8.22 -14.50
C VAL A 107 -6.07 6.88 -13.97
N GLY A 108 -5.98 5.85 -14.82
CA GLY A 108 -5.52 4.51 -14.42
C GLY A 108 -4.00 4.39 -14.30
N GLY A 109 -3.26 5.13 -15.12
CA GLY A 109 -1.80 5.05 -15.22
C GLY A 109 -1.04 6.09 -14.39
N PHE A 110 -1.65 7.20 -13.96
CA PHE A 110 -0.94 8.30 -13.28
C PHE A 110 -0.24 7.86 -11.99
N SER A 111 -0.89 7.02 -11.18
CA SER A 111 -0.27 6.52 -9.95
C SER A 111 0.95 5.62 -10.23
N THR A 112 0.86 4.79 -11.27
CA THR A 112 1.94 3.91 -11.74
C THR A 112 3.08 4.70 -12.35
N ALA A 113 2.78 5.69 -13.20
CA ALA A 113 3.76 6.56 -13.83
C ALA A 113 4.57 7.34 -12.79
N ARG A 114 3.90 7.81 -11.72
CA ARG A 114 4.59 8.46 -10.59
C ARG A 114 5.56 7.50 -9.89
N LYS A 115 5.15 6.25 -9.64
CA LYS A 115 6.03 5.22 -9.03
C LYS A 115 7.21 4.90 -9.94
N ALA A 116 6.95 4.68 -11.22
CA ALA A 116 7.96 4.43 -12.24
C ALA A 116 9.00 5.54 -12.30
N PHE A 117 8.58 6.81 -12.19
CA PHE A 117 9.49 7.95 -12.16
C PHE A 117 10.47 7.87 -10.97
N TYR A 118 9.98 7.59 -9.76
CA TYR A 118 10.87 7.45 -8.59
C TYR A 118 11.76 6.21 -8.68
N SER A 119 11.24 5.07 -9.13
CA SER A 119 12.02 3.84 -9.32
C SER A 119 13.14 4.06 -10.35
N LEU A 120 12.84 4.77 -11.44
CA LEU A 120 13.81 5.12 -12.47
C LEU A 120 14.91 6.06 -11.95
N GLN A 121 14.56 7.05 -11.11
CA GLN A 121 15.54 7.92 -10.46
C GLN A 121 16.52 7.15 -9.56
N GLN A 122 16.07 6.04 -8.99
CA GLN A 122 16.90 5.15 -8.17
C GLN A 122 17.62 4.07 -8.99
N LEU A 123 17.52 4.12 -10.34
CA LEU A 123 18.03 3.09 -11.25
C LEU A 123 17.49 1.67 -10.95
N ASN A 124 16.31 1.61 -10.35
CA ASN A 124 15.60 0.37 -10.06
C ASN A 124 14.60 0.09 -11.18
N PHE A 125 14.94 -0.85 -12.07
CA PHE A 125 14.05 -1.31 -13.14
C PHE A 125 13.02 -2.29 -12.60
N ASP A 126 11.90 -1.75 -12.13
CA ASP A 126 10.78 -2.54 -11.62
C ASP A 126 9.65 -2.70 -12.66
N MET A 127 8.60 -3.44 -12.28
CA MET A 127 7.43 -3.65 -13.13
C MET A 127 6.68 -2.35 -13.46
N ASN A 128 6.75 -1.32 -12.61
CA ASN A 128 6.11 -0.02 -12.87
C ASN A 128 6.80 0.70 -14.04
N VAL A 129 8.15 0.65 -14.10
CA VAL A 129 8.94 1.21 -15.19
C VAL A 129 8.60 0.52 -16.50
N LEU A 130 8.59 -0.81 -16.51
CA LEU A 130 8.24 -1.59 -17.71
C LEU A 130 6.83 -1.27 -18.21
N MET A 131 5.87 -1.19 -17.29
CA MET A 131 4.48 -0.85 -17.58
C MET A 131 4.33 0.56 -18.18
N THR A 132 4.98 1.54 -17.56
CA THR A 132 4.94 2.94 -18.02
C THR A 132 5.57 3.08 -19.40
N ALA A 133 6.66 2.36 -19.67
CA ALA A 133 7.28 2.31 -20.99
C ALA A 133 6.34 1.71 -22.05
N ALA A 134 5.62 0.63 -21.72
CA ALA A 134 4.66 0.00 -22.64
C ALA A 134 3.49 0.95 -23.02
N VAL A 135 2.86 1.58 -22.01
CA VAL A 135 1.77 2.54 -22.24
C VAL A 135 2.25 3.76 -23.02
N THR A 136 3.44 4.27 -22.70
CA THR A 136 4.06 5.37 -23.44
C THR A 136 4.35 4.98 -24.89
N GLY A 137 4.85 3.76 -25.12
CA GLY A 137 5.10 3.23 -26.46
C GLY A 137 3.83 3.15 -27.30
N ALA A 138 2.73 2.62 -26.74
CA ALA A 138 1.43 2.58 -27.41
C ALA A 138 0.93 3.98 -27.78
N ALA A 139 1.07 4.95 -26.87
CA ALA A 139 0.72 6.35 -27.14
C ALA A 139 1.57 6.99 -28.25
N LEU A 140 2.87 6.64 -28.35
CA LEU A 140 3.77 7.15 -29.40
C LEU A 140 3.46 6.58 -30.79
N ILE A 141 3.01 5.32 -30.86
CA ILE A 141 2.64 4.66 -32.12
C ILE A 141 1.22 5.05 -32.57
N GLY A 142 0.42 5.65 -31.67
CA GLY A 142 -0.96 6.05 -31.94
C GLY A 142 -1.99 4.96 -31.65
N GLU A 143 -1.57 3.86 -31.02
CA GLU A 143 -2.43 2.74 -30.60
C GLU A 143 -3.03 3.02 -29.22
N TRP A 144 -3.95 3.99 -29.18
CA TRP A 144 -4.59 4.45 -27.95
C TRP A 144 -5.46 3.38 -27.28
N SER A 145 -6.12 2.54 -28.07
CA SER A 145 -6.98 1.46 -27.59
C SER A 145 -6.18 0.39 -26.85
N GLU A 146 -5.09 -0.10 -27.44
CA GLU A 146 -4.22 -1.11 -26.83
C GLU A 146 -3.60 -0.60 -25.53
N GLY A 147 -3.06 0.64 -25.55
CA GLY A 147 -2.46 1.20 -24.35
C GLY A 147 -3.47 1.46 -23.22
N ALA A 148 -4.72 1.79 -23.55
CA ALA A 148 -5.78 1.97 -22.56
C ALA A 148 -6.18 0.63 -21.92
N VAL A 149 -6.28 -0.44 -22.71
CA VAL A 149 -6.56 -1.80 -22.21
C VAL A 149 -5.44 -2.28 -21.28
N VAL A 150 -4.19 -2.11 -21.69
CA VAL A 150 -3.03 -2.47 -20.87
C VAL A 150 -3.04 -1.70 -19.54
N ALA A 151 -3.20 -0.36 -19.59
CA ALA A 151 -3.29 0.48 -18.39
C ALA A 151 -4.43 0.05 -17.45
N PHE A 152 -5.60 -0.29 -18.00
CA PHE A 152 -6.74 -0.78 -17.24
C PHE A 152 -6.44 -2.12 -16.54
N LEU A 153 -5.97 -3.12 -17.29
CA LEU A 153 -5.69 -4.45 -16.73
C LEU A 153 -4.65 -4.36 -15.59
N TYR A 154 -3.61 -3.56 -15.78
CA TYR A 154 -2.61 -3.33 -14.75
C TYR A 154 -3.21 -2.65 -13.50
N SER A 155 -4.05 -1.64 -13.69
CA SER A 155 -4.74 -0.98 -12.58
C SER A 155 -5.61 -1.97 -11.80
N VAL A 156 -6.29 -2.89 -12.47
CA VAL A 156 -7.09 -3.95 -11.83
C VAL A 156 -6.20 -4.92 -11.06
N SER A 157 -5.11 -5.40 -11.66
CA SER A 157 -4.16 -6.29 -11.00
C SER A 157 -3.58 -5.68 -9.72
N ASN A 158 -3.15 -4.42 -9.78
CA ASN A 158 -2.61 -3.72 -8.62
C ASN A 158 -3.66 -3.53 -7.50
N THR A 159 -4.93 -3.27 -7.85
CA THR A 159 -6.02 -3.19 -6.87
C THR A 159 -6.29 -4.55 -6.22
N LEU A 160 -6.30 -5.64 -7.02
CA LEU A 160 -6.49 -7.00 -6.51
C LEU A 160 -5.32 -7.45 -5.62
N GLU A 161 -4.09 -7.12 -6.00
CA GLU A 161 -2.90 -7.38 -5.19
C GLU A 161 -3.00 -6.68 -3.84
N ALA A 162 -3.30 -5.37 -3.83
CA ALA A 162 -3.46 -4.60 -2.61
C ALA A 162 -4.58 -5.16 -1.71
N TYR A 163 -5.72 -5.52 -2.29
CA TYR A 163 -6.84 -6.12 -1.57
C TYR A 163 -6.45 -7.46 -0.93
N THR A 164 -5.77 -8.32 -1.69
CA THR A 164 -5.36 -9.65 -1.24
C THR A 164 -4.34 -9.55 -0.10
N MET A 165 -3.37 -8.64 -0.23
CA MET A 165 -2.35 -8.43 0.80
C MET A 165 -2.95 -7.85 2.08
N GLU A 166 -3.89 -6.91 1.99
CA GLU A 166 -4.55 -6.36 3.17
C GLU A 166 -5.40 -7.42 3.88
N LYS A 167 -6.12 -8.25 3.12
CA LYS A 167 -6.91 -9.36 3.68
C LYS A 167 -6.01 -10.37 4.41
N ALA A 168 -4.87 -10.74 3.82
CA ALA A 168 -3.91 -11.64 4.46
C ALA A 168 -3.35 -11.05 5.77
N ARG A 169 -2.99 -9.76 5.77
CA ARG A 169 -2.50 -9.06 6.97
C ARG A 169 -3.57 -8.97 8.05
N GLN A 170 -4.81 -8.68 7.67
CA GLN A 170 -5.92 -8.60 8.62
C GLN A 170 -6.12 -9.92 9.35
N SER A 171 -6.11 -11.06 8.65
CA SER A 171 -6.23 -12.38 9.29
C SER A 171 -5.08 -12.67 10.26
N ILE A 172 -3.85 -12.22 9.95
CA ILE A 172 -2.72 -12.35 10.89
C ILE A 172 -2.93 -11.47 12.12
N ARG A 173 -3.38 -10.22 11.94
CA ARG A 173 -3.66 -9.32 13.05
C ARG A 173 -4.75 -9.85 13.97
N GLU A 174 -5.85 -10.37 13.42
CA GLU A 174 -6.93 -10.98 14.19
C GLU A 174 -6.41 -12.15 15.04
N LEU A 175 -5.50 -12.99 14.52
CA LEU A 175 -4.88 -14.07 15.28
C LEU A 175 -3.97 -13.57 16.42
N MET A 176 -3.24 -12.47 16.22
CA MET A 176 -2.40 -11.88 17.27
C MET A 176 -3.22 -11.16 18.34
N ASP A 177 -4.29 -10.49 17.94
CA ASP A 177 -5.16 -9.72 18.85
C ASP A 177 -6.03 -10.63 19.74
N ILE A 178 -6.09 -11.94 19.44
CA ILE A 178 -6.67 -12.95 20.34
C ILE A 178 -5.86 -13.10 21.63
N ALA A 179 -4.56 -12.75 21.65
CA ALA A 179 -3.79 -12.74 22.88
C ALA A 179 -4.27 -11.59 23.79
N PRO A 180 -4.92 -11.90 24.93
CA PRO A 180 -5.41 -10.85 25.82
C PRO A 180 -4.23 -10.06 26.39
N ARG A 181 -4.42 -8.76 26.59
CA ARG A 181 -3.37 -7.90 27.20
C ARG A 181 -3.28 -8.09 28.71
N GLU A 182 -4.36 -8.56 29.32
CA GLU A 182 -4.50 -8.74 30.76
C GLU A 182 -5.05 -10.14 31.04
N ALA A 183 -4.60 -10.74 32.14
CA ALA A 183 -5.12 -12.00 32.66
C ALA A 183 -5.61 -11.80 34.09
N LEU A 184 -6.69 -12.50 34.43
CA LEU A 184 -7.16 -12.61 35.81
C LEU A 184 -6.41 -13.75 36.48
N VAL A 185 -5.55 -13.43 37.44
CA VAL A 185 -4.69 -14.39 38.14
C VAL A 185 -5.12 -14.52 39.59
N ARG A 186 -5.10 -15.74 40.15
CA ARG A 186 -5.48 -15.97 41.55
C ARG A 186 -4.25 -16.26 42.41
N ARG A 187 -3.76 -15.23 43.11
CA ARG A 187 -2.63 -15.35 44.05
C ARG A 187 -3.13 -15.23 45.48
N ASN A 188 -2.73 -16.16 46.35
CA ASN A 188 -3.12 -16.18 47.78
C ASN A 188 -4.65 -16.12 48.03
N GLY A 189 -5.45 -16.68 47.12
CA GLY A 189 -6.91 -16.74 47.25
C GLY A 189 -7.67 -15.52 46.72
N THR A 190 -6.99 -14.42 46.39
CA THR A 190 -7.56 -13.21 45.77
C THR A 190 -7.30 -13.17 44.27
N GLU A 191 -8.33 -12.83 43.48
CA GLU A 191 -8.22 -12.61 42.04
C GLU A 191 -7.69 -11.19 41.78
N THR A 192 -6.67 -11.08 40.94
CA THR A 192 -6.06 -9.80 40.55
C THR A 192 -5.94 -9.77 39.04
N LEU A 193 -6.44 -8.70 38.42
CA LEU A 193 -6.23 -8.44 37.00
C LEU A 193 -4.82 -7.87 36.82
N MET A 194 -3.99 -8.49 35.98
CA MET A 194 -2.62 -8.02 35.72
C MET A 194 -2.23 -8.22 34.25
N PRO A 195 -1.26 -7.43 33.74
CA PRO A 195 -0.72 -7.63 32.39
C PRO A 195 -0.19 -9.06 32.22
N VAL A 196 -0.43 -9.66 31.04
CA VAL A 196 0.04 -11.02 30.76
C VAL A 196 1.56 -11.15 30.90
N ASP A 197 2.30 -10.08 30.64
CA ASP A 197 3.76 -10.01 30.76
C ASP A 197 4.26 -10.15 32.21
N GLU A 198 3.40 -9.92 33.21
CA GLU A 198 3.71 -10.02 34.64
C GLU A 198 3.30 -11.37 35.25
N VAL A 199 2.57 -12.21 34.49
CA VAL A 199 2.09 -13.53 34.93
C VAL A 199 3.25 -14.52 34.96
N ARG A 200 3.41 -15.26 36.07
CA ARG A 200 4.49 -16.24 36.23
C ARG A 200 3.98 -17.65 36.02
N VAL A 201 4.87 -18.55 35.60
CA VAL A 201 4.54 -19.98 35.47
C VAL A 201 4.19 -20.54 36.86
N GLY A 202 2.93 -20.99 37.02
CA GLY A 202 2.40 -21.55 38.28
C GLY A 202 1.42 -20.64 39.03
N ASP A 203 1.16 -19.43 38.53
CA ASP A 203 0.07 -18.55 38.95
C ASP A 203 -1.32 -19.01 38.44
#